data_AF-A0A2X3C5R0-F1
#
_entry.id   AF-A0A2X3C5R0-F1
#
_cell.length_a   1.000
_cell.length_b   1.000
_cell.length_c   1.000
_cell.angle_alpha   90.00
_cell.angle_beta   90.00
_cell.angle_gamma   90.00
#
_symmetry.space_group_name_H-M   'P 1'
#
loop_
_entity.id
_entity.type
_entity.pdbx_description
1 polymer ?
#
loop_
_entity_poly.entity_id
_entity_poly.type
_entity_poly.pdbx_seq_one_letter_code
_entity_poly.pdbx_strand_id
1 'polypeptide(L)'
;MNINELLVYDSYYRCYTANSCRKTGLPMFGGAEFSKSEYYEKYVDIYLSKTRCKKIKRPVLPNENPVAFFRVQHGYVPLYLRE
;
A
#
# COMPACT_ATOMS: atom_id res chain seq x y z
N MET A 1 -17.39 -4.10 -1.29
CA MET A 1 -16.89 -3.04 -0.37
C MET A 1 -15.89 -2.20 -1.14
N ASN A 2 -16.11 -0.89 -1.25
CA ASN A 2 -15.18 -0.01 -1.95
C ASN A 2 -14.04 0.38 -1.00
N ILE A 3 -12.84 -0.17 -1.22
CA ILE A 3 -11.68 0.09 -0.36
C ILE A 3 -11.39 1.59 -0.24
N ASN A 4 -11.63 2.36 -1.31
CA ASN A 4 -11.36 3.78 -1.34
C ASN A 4 -12.25 4.60 -0.38
N GLU A 5 -13.42 4.09 0.00
CA GLU A 5 -14.31 4.75 0.97
C GLU A 5 -13.83 4.57 2.42
N LEU A 6 -13.00 3.55 2.69
CA LEU A 6 -12.47 3.29 4.02
C LEU A 6 -11.19 4.08 4.31
N LEU A 7 -10.47 4.46 3.25
CA LEU A 7 -9.14 5.04 3.34
C LEU A 7 -9.20 6.52 3.72
N VAL A 8 -8.47 6.89 4.78
CA VAL A 8 -8.32 8.27 5.24
C VAL A 8 -6.93 8.73 4.87
N TYR A 9 -6.85 9.66 3.92
CA TYR A 9 -5.59 10.20 3.41
C TYR A 9 -5.17 11.45 4.19
N ASP A 10 -3.98 11.41 4.75
CA ASP A 10 -3.33 12.58 5.35
C ASP A 10 -2.58 13.34 4.25
N SER A 11 -3.07 14.53 3.91
CA SER A 11 -2.49 15.35 2.83
C SER A 11 -1.15 15.99 3.21
N TYR A 12 -0.87 16.19 4.50
CA TYR A 12 0.39 16.73 5.00
C TYR A 12 1.50 15.69 4.87
N TYR A 13 1.26 14.47 5.37
CA TYR A 13 2.23 13.37 5.31
C TYR A 13 2.20 12.57 4.00
N ARG A 14 1.17 12.78 3.17
CA ARG A 14 0.95 12.13 1.87
C ARG A 14 0.85 10.61 1.98
N CYS A 15 0.16 10.12 3.00
CA CYS A 15 -0.02 8.69 3.27
C CYS A 15 -1.38 8.41 3.92
N TYR A 16 -1.78 7.14 3.93
CA TYR A 16 -2.99 6.71 4.60
C TYR A 16 -2.76 6.44 6.09
N THR A 17 -3.77 6.72 6.90
CA THR A 17 -3.71 6.47 8.34
C THR A 17 -3.76 4.97 8.65
N ALA A 18 -3.05 4.54 9.70
CA ALA A 18 -3.01 3.15 10.13
C ALA A 18 -4.41 2.56 10.40
N ASN A 19 -5.28 3.35 11.05
CA ASN A 19 -6.64 2.93 11.37
C ASN A 19 -7.47 2.65 10.11
N SER A 20 -7.34 3.52 9.10
CA SER A 20 -8.06 3.35 7.84
C SER A 20 -7.58 2.13 7.04
N CYS A 21 -6.27 1.88 6.99
CA CYS A 21 -5.70 0.69 6.35
C CYS A 21 -6.15 -0.61 7.03
N ARG A 22 -6.18 -0.67 8.37
CA ARG A 22 -6.63 -1.89 9.08
C ARG A 22 -8.07 -2.25 8.75
N LYS A 23 -8.95 -1.26 8.60
CA LYS A 23 -10.37 -1.49 8.24
C LYS A 23 -10.56 -2.16 6.89
N THR A 24 -9.58 -2.10 5.98
CA THR A 24 -9.68 -2.75 4.68
C THR A 24 -9.42 -4.26 4.76
N GLY A 25 -8.82 -4.75 5.84
CA GLY A 25 -8.40 -6.16 5.99
C GLY A 25 -7.27 -6.58 5.04
N LEU A 26 -6.56 -5.63 4.42
CA LEU A 26 -5.44 -5.93 3.52
C LEU A 26 -4.14 -6.03 4.30
N PRO A 27 -3.16 -6.84 3.84
CA PRO A 27 -1.85 -6.95 4.48
C PRO A 27 -1.16 -5.61 4.69
N MET A 28 -0.57 -5.41 5.87
CA MET A 28 0.15 -4.19 6.25
C MET A 28 1.60 -4.49 6.64
N PHE A 29 2.52 -4.36 5.68
CA PHE A 29 3.95 -4.61 5.86
C PHE A 29 4.65 -3.52 6.66
N GLY A 30 5.54 -3.94 7.57
CA GLY A 30 6.17 -3.09 8.58
C GLY A 30 5.25 -2.70 9.74
N GLY A 31 4.03 -3.25 9.78
CA GLY A 31 3.08 -3.13 10.87
C GLY A 31 3.31 -4.17 11.97
N ALA A 32 2.28 -4.42 12.77
CA ALA A 32 2.31 -5.47 13.79
C ALA A 32 2.16 -6.89 13.20
N GLU A 33 1.49 -7.01 12.06
CA GLU A 33 1.14 -8.30 11.44
C GLU A 33 2.24 -8.84 10.52
N PHE A 34 2.83 -7.98 9.68
CA PHE A 34 3.85 -8.36 8.72
C PHE A 34 5.09 -7.49 8.88
N SER A 35 6.27 -8.10 8.86
CA SER A 35 7.54 -7.39 9.01
C SER A 35 7.91 -6.63 7.73
N LYS A 36 8.87 -5.70 7.82
CA LYS A 36 9.45 -5.08 6.63
C LYS A 36 10.32 -6.06 5.84
N SER A 37 11.07 -6.96 6.51
CA SER A 37 11.96 -7.88 5.79
C SER A 37 11.16 -8.87 4.96
N GLU A 38 10.02 -9.34 5.45
CA GLU A 38 9.12 -10.22 4.70
C GLU A 38 8.65 -9.58 3.38
N TYR A 39 8.31 -8.28 3.39
CA TYR A 39 8.03 -7.56 2.15
C TYR A 39 9.22 -7.59 1.19
N TYR A 40 10.42 -7.28 1.69
CA TYR A 40 11.61 -7.22 0.84
C TYR A 40 12.05 -8.58 0.29
N GLU A 41 11.84 -9.66 1.03
CA GLU A 41 12.24 -11.02 0.64
C GLU A 41 11.26 -11.65 -0.35
N LYS A 42 9.95 -11.44 -0.17
CA LYS A 42 8.91 -12.18 -0.91
C LYS A 42 8.09 -11.34 -1.86
N TYR A 43 7.88 -10.06 -1.54
CA TYR A 43 6.84 -9.26 -2.19
C TYR A 43 7.39 -8.05 -2.93
N VAL A 44 8.68 -7.74 -2.83
CA VAL A 44 9.24 -6.50 -3.37
C VAL A 44 9.10 -6.39 -4.88
N ASP A 45 9.08 -7.50 -5.61
CA ASP A 45 8.91 -7.50 -7.06
C ASP A 45 7.47 -7.79 -7.50
N ILE A 46 6.58 -8.11 -6.56
CA ILE A 46 5.18 -8.47 -6.81
C ILE A 46 4.26 -7.29 -6.44
N TYR A 47 4.47 -6.67 -5.28
CA TYR A 47 3.65 -5.60 -4.72
C TYR A 47 4.42 -4.28 -4.78
N LEU A 48 4.03 -3.44 -5.73
CA LEU A 48 4.77 -2.23 -6.07
C LEU A 48 4.02 -0.98 -5.60
N SER A 49 4.77 0.00 -5.10
CA SER A 49 4.20 1.33 -4.86
C SER A 49 3.79 2.01 -6.18
N LYS A 50 2.88 2.99 -6.10
CA LYS A 50 2.44 3.78 -7.27
C LYS A 50 3.61 4.35 -8.08
N THR A 51 4.66 4.83 -7.41
CA THR A 51 5.87 5.34 -8.06
C THR A 51 6.64 4.25 -8.80
N ARG A 52 6.77 3.05 -8.23
CA ARG A 52 7.44 1.92 -8.88
C ARG A 52 6.65 1.42 -10.08
N CYS A 53 5.32 1.34 -9.97
CA CYS A 53 4.41 1.05 -11.08
C CYS A 53 4.65 2.00 -12.27
N LYS A 54 4.78 3.31 -12.00
CA LYS A 54 5.09 4.31 -13.03
C LYS A 54 6.47 4.08 -13.67
N LYS A 55 7.50 3.73 -12.88
CA LYS A 55 8.86 3.47 -13.38
C LYS A 55 8.93 2.29 -14.35
N ILE A 56 8.15 1.23 -14.09
CA ILE A 56 8.08 0.05 -14.97
C ILE A 56 7.07 0.21 -16.12
N LYS A 57 6.58 1.44 -16.38
CA LYS A 57 5.58 1.75 -17.43
C LYS A 57 4.26 0.98 -17.31
N ARG A 58 3.92 0.49 -16.12
CA ARG A 58 2.61 -0.13 -15.77
C ARG A 58 1.92 0.72 -14.69
N PRO A 59 1.46 1.94 -15.01
CA PRO A 59 0.88 2.85 -14.01
C PRO A 59 -0.36 2.26 -13.35
N VAL A 60 -0.72 2.82 -12.19
CA VAL A 60 -1.95 2.47 -11.46
C VAL A 60 -3.15 3.09 -12.17
N LEU A 61 -4.21 2.32 -12.41
CA LEU A 61 -5.43 2.83 -13.04
C LEU A 61 -6.29 3.63 -12.03
N PRO A 62 -7.15 4.57 -12.47
CA PRO A 62 -7.93 5.43 -11.58
C PRO A 62 -8.79 4.69 -10.54
N ASN A 63 -9.27 3.49 -10.88
CA ASN A 63 -10.15 2.67 -10.03
C ASN A 63 -9.45 1.39 -9.55
N GLU A 64 -8.13 1.30 -9.67
CA GLU A 64 -7.38 0.13 -9.24
C GLU A 64 -7.24 0.12 -7.72
N ASN A 65 -7.70 -0.95 -7.10
CA ASN A 65 -7.61 -1.12 -5.65
C ASN A 65 -6.21 -1.56 -5.24
N PRO A 66 -5.69 -1.06 -4.10
CA PRO A 66 -4.47 -1.61 -3.52
C PRO A 66 -4.69 -3.06 -3.09
N VAL A 67 -3.61 -3.85 -3.06
CA VAL A 67 -3.60 -5.23 -2.58
C VAL A 67 -2.92 -5.38 -1.22
N ALA A 68 -2.12 -4.39 -0.82
CA ALA A 68 -1.44 -4.33 0.47
C ALA A 68 -1.03 -2.88 0.79
N PHE A 69 -0.50 -2.67 1.99
CA PHE A 69 0.05 -1.41 2.44
C PHE A 69 1.47 -1.59 2.99
N PHE A 70 2.32 -0.59 2.78
CA PHE A 70 3.68 -0.56 3.31
C PHE A 70 3.86 0.59 4.30
N ARG A 71 4.42 0.32 5.47
CA ARG A 71 4.65 1.32 6.51
C ARG A 71 5.78 2.27 6.15
N VAL A 72 5.45 3.55 6.13
CA VAL A 72 6.38 4.68 6.09
C VAL A 72 6.40 5.40 7.45
N GLN A 73 7.25 6.42 7.60
CA GLN A 73 7.46 7.11 8.87
C GLN A 73 6.17 7.62 9.53
N HIS A 74 5.24 8.16 8.72
CA HIS A 74 4.03 8.83 9.21
C HIS A 74 2.72 8.11 8.87
N GLY A 75 2.78 6.90 8.30
CA GLY A 75 1.58 6.17 7.91
C GLY A 75 1.88 5.04 6.93
N TYR A 76 0.99 4.85 5.97
CA TYR A 76 1.04 3.74 5.04
C TYR A 76 0.85 4.19 3.59
N VAL A 77 1.61 3.57 2.68
CA VAL A 77 1.45 3.78 1.24
C VAL A 77 0.81 2.54 0.60
N PRO A 78 -0.06 2.71 -0.41
CA PRO A 78 -0.67 1.58 -1.10
C PRO A 78 0.34 0.84 -1.98
N LEU A 79 0.19 -0.47 -2.05
CA LEU A 79 0.91 -1.36 -2.95
C LEU A 79 -0.07 -2.00 -3.95
N TYR A 80 0.42 -2.25 -5.16
CA TYR A 80 -0.35 -2.74 -6.30
C TYR A 80 0.32 -3.97 -6.91
N LEU A 81 -0.48 -4.94 -7.32
CA LEU A 81 -0.01 -6.19 -7.91
C LEU A 81 0.59 -5.94 -9.31
N ARG A 82 1.86 -6.31 -9.51
CA ARG A 82 2.57 -6.17 -10.79
C ARG A 82 3.43 -7.41 -11.07
N GLU A 83 2.81 -8.58 -10.92
CA GLU A 83 3.30 -9.84 -11.52
C GLU A 83 3.39 -9.71 -13.05
#